data_AF-A0A966Q2E6-F1
#
_entry.id   AF-A0A966Q2E6-F1
#
_cell.length_a   1.000
_cell.length_b   1.000
_cell.length_c   1.000
_cell.angle_alpha   90.00
_cell.angle_beta   90.00
_cell.angle_gamma   90.00
#
_symmetry.space_group_name_H-M   'P 1'
#
loop_
_entity.id
_entity.type
_entity.pdbx_description
1 polymer ?
#
loop_
_entity_poly.entity_id
_entity_poly.type
_entity_poly.pdbx_seq_one_letter_code
_entity_poly.pdbx_strand_id
1 'polypeptide(L)'
;MKKEKPGQIGKSKIKVIEKNYDWGLYLWVKPNGKVFGDGQGNLLNIPSRRGDLQKMAELKRAAEYYGCEGGHAQFHPGVKRISELEYSEQVSRMKEGLIPNMNDLGAVHAAQQTLKMYGEQE
;
A
#
# COMPACT_ATOMS: atom_id res chain seq x y z
N MET A 1 -1.53 -24.02 20.67
CA MET A 1 -0.11 -23.91 20.26
C MET A 1 -0.03 -23.10 18.97
N LYS A 2 0.73 -22.00 18.94
CA LYS A 2 0.91 -21.17 17.73
C LYS A 2 1.86 -21.91 16.79
N LYS A 3 1.43 -22.19 15.55
CA LYS A 3 2.26 -22.87 14.55
C LYS A 3 3.38 -21.93 14.09
N GLU A 4 4.61 -22.40 14.17
CA GLU A 4 5.79 -21.67 13.68
C GLU A 4 5.78 -21.59 12.16
N LYS A 5 6.20 -20.45 11.59
CA LYS A 5 6.26 -20.25 10.14
C LYS A 5 7.53 -20.93 9.58
N PRO A 6 7.49 -21.52 8.39
CA PRO A 6 8.66 -22.14 7.79
C PRO A 6 9.79 -21.10 7.61
N GLY A 7 10.96 -21.37 8.20
CA GLY A 7 12.16 -20.50 8.14
C GLY A 7 12.52 -19.75 9.43
N GLN A 8 11.84 -19.97 10.55
CA GLN A 8 12.13 -19.26 11.81
C GLN A 8 13.35 -19.86 12.54
N ILE A 9 14.46 -19.12 12.62
CA ILE A 9 15.63 -19.45 13.45
C ILE A 9 15.51 -18.70 14.79
N GLY A 10 15.18 -19.42 15.86
CA GLY A 10 15.12 -18.90 17.24
C GLY A 10 13.83 -18.13 17.60
N LYS A 11 13.84 -17.49 18.78
CA LYS A 11 12.73 -16.66 19.29
C LYS A 11 12.74 -15.27 18.63
N SER A 12 12.57 -15.21 17.32
CA SER A 12 12.38 -13.94 16.62
C SER A 12 11.06 -13.32 17.09
N LYS A 13 11.12 -12.25 17.88
CA LYS A 13 9.93 -11.48 18.30
C LYS A 13 9.44 -10.63 17.13
N ILE A 14 8.87 -11.25 16.11
CA ILE A 14 8.22 -10.53 15.01
C ILE A 14 6.92 -9.96 15.56
N LYS A 15 6.86 -8.63 15.72
CA LYS A 15 5.62 -7.90 15.96
C LYS A 15 5.05 -7.46 14.61
N VAL A 16 4.05 -8.17 14.11
CA VAL A 16 3.28 -7.73 12.95
C VAL A 16 2.34 -6.62 13.40
N ILE A 17 2.50 -5.43 12.83
CA ILE A 17 1.57 -4.32 13.03
C ILE A 17 0.59 -4.36 11.85
N GLU A 18 -0.64 -4.79 12.10
CA GLU A 18 -1.69 -4.75 11.09
C GLU A 18 -2.12 -3.32 10.84
N LYS A 19 -2.05 -2.89 9.58
CA LYS A 19 -2.52 -1.57 9.16
C LYS A 19 -4.05 -1.59 9.06
N ASN A 20 -4.73 -1.36 10.19
CA ASN A 20 -6.19 -1.31 10.26
C ASN A 20 -6.73 0.09 9.97
N TYR A 21 -6.23 0.73 8.90
CA TYR A 21 -6.80 1.99 8.44
C TYR A 21 -8.16 1.76 7.79
N ASP A 22 -9.09 2.66 8.09
CA ASP A 22 -10.41 2.69 7.44
C ASP A 22 -10.34 3.30 6.04
N TRP A 23 -9.34 4.13 5.76
CA TRP A 23 -9.09 4.70 4.44
C TRP A 23 -8.08 3.87 3.65
N GLY A 24 -8.21 3.88 2.33
CA GLY A 24 -7.31 3.15 1.46
C GLY A 24 -7.77 3.14 0.00
N LEU A 25 -7.36 2.10 -0.71
CA LEU A 25 -7.61 1.93 -2.13
C LEU A 25 -8.33 0.61 -2.38
N TYR A 26 -9.43 0.63 -3.12
CA TYR A 26 -9.97 -0.58 -3.72
C TYR A 26 -9.30 -0.84 -5.06
N LEU A 27 -8.84 -2.07 -5.27
CA LEU A 27 -8.29 -2.56 -6.54
C LEU A 27 -9.22 -3.64 -7.09
N TRP A 28 -9.43 -3.66 -8.41
CA TRP A 28 -10.19 -4.74 -9.04
C TRP A 28 -9.27 -5.94 -9.28
N VAL A 29 -9.53 -7.06 -8.61
CA VAL A 29 -8.72 -8.28 -8.72
C VAL A 29 -9.46 -9.29 -9.59
N LYS A 30 -8.82 -9.72 -10.68
CA LYS A 30 -9.34 -10.74 -11.60
C LYS A 30 -9.45 -12.12 -10.91
N PRO A 31 -10.22 -13.06 -11.48
CA PRO A 31 -10.29 -14.43 -10.98
C PRO A 31 -8.93 -15.13 -10.85
N ASN A 32 -7.94 -14.77 -11.68
CA ASN A 32 -6.58 -15.30 -11.61
C ASN A 32 -5.70 -14.68 -10.51
N GLY A 33 -6.26 -13.81 -9.66
CA GLY A 33 -5.56 -13.15 -8.56
C GLY A 33 -4.72 -11.93 -8.95
N LYS A 34 -4.60 -11.60 -10.24
CA LYS A 34 -3.89 -10.39 -10.68
C LYS A 34 -4.82 -9.17 -10.66
N VAL A 35 -4.28 -8.01 -10.32
CA VAL A 35 -5.03 -6.75 -10.42
C VAL A 35 -5.30 -6.46 -11.90
N PHE A 36 -6.50 -5.97 -12.20
CA PHE A 36 -6.89 -5.52 -13.53
C PHE A 36 -6.21 -4.19 -13.84
N GLY A 37 -5.63 -4.06 -15.03
CA GLY A 37 -4.86 -2.90 -15.43
C GLY A 37 -4.59 -2.91 -16.93
N ASP A 38 -4.05 -1.81 -17.43
CA ASP A 38 -3.86 -1.52 -18.87
C ASP A 38 -2.54 -2.05 -19.46
N GLY A 39 -1.68 -2.65 -18.64
CA GLY A 39 -0.35 -3.13 -19.05
C GLY A 39 0.74 -2.06 -19.06
N GLN A 40 0.40 -0.78 -18.87
CA GLN A 40 1.36 0.34 -18.72
C GLN A 40 1.63 0.67 -17.25
N GLY A 41 1.12 -0.13 -16.33
CA GLY A 41 1.27 0.07 -14.88
C GLY A 41 0.07 0.77 -14.23
N ASN A 42 -0.94 1.18 -15.00
CA ASN A 42 -2.16 1.73 -14.42
C ASN A 42 -3.10 0.58 -14.05
N LEU A 43 -3.39 0.50 -12.75
CA LEU A 43 -4.30 -0.50 -12.19
C LEU A 43 -5.69 0.12 -12.02
N LEU A 44 -6.74 -0.63 -12.35
CA LEU A 44 -8.11 -0.20 -12.09
C LEU A 44 -8.38 -0.18 -10.59
N ASN A 45 -8.62 1.02 -10.06
CA ASN A 45 -8.70 1.24 -8.63
C ASN A 45 -9.61 2.42 -8.29
N ILE A 46 -10.03 2.54 -7.03
CA ILE A 46 -10.79 3.70 -6.51
C ILE A 46 -10.45 4.00 -5.04
N PRO A 47 -10.10 5.26 -4.66
CA PRO A 47 -9.89 5.64 -3.27
C PRO A 47 -11.22 5.64 -2.53
N SER A 48 -11.25 5.03 -1.35
CA SER A 48 -12.47 4.94 -0.55
C SER A 48 -12.17 4.51 0.89
N ARG A 49 -13.25 4.33 1.66
CA ARG A 49 -13.23 3.71 2.98
C ARG A 49 -13.58 2.23 2.89
N ARG A 50 -13.08 1.45 3.84
CA ARG A 50 -13.42 0.03 3.98
C ARG A 50 -14.93 -0.14 4.10
N GLY A 51 -15.49 -1.02 3.27
CA GLY A 51 -16.92 -1.37 3.29
C GLY A 51 -17.82 -0.44 2.48
N ASP A 52 -17.28 0.52 1.73
CA ASP A 52 -18.07 1.40 0.87
C ASP A 52 -18.62 0.65 -0.35
N LEU A 53 -19.85 0.16 -0.22
CA LEU A 53 -20.55 -0.60 -1.25
C LEU A 53 -20.77 0.20 -2.53
N GLN A 54 -20.97 1.52 -2.43
CA GLN A 54 -21.18 2.38 -3.59
C GLN A 54 -19.92 2.44 -4.44
N LYS A 55 -18.75 2.62 -3.81
CA LYS A 55 -17.46 2.65 -4.50
C LYS A 55 -17.07 1.28 -5.04
N MET A 56 -17.38 0.20 -4.35
CA MET A 56 -17.20 -1.15 -4.87
C MET A 56 -18.07 -1.43 -6.11
N ALA A 57 -19.33 -0.97 -6.10
CA ALA A 57 -20.23 -1.12 -7.25
C ALA A 57 -19.78 -0.26 -8.44
N GLU A 58 -19.30 0.96 -8.19
CA GLU A 58 -18.70 1.83 -9.21
C GLU A 58 -17.47 1.17 -9.84
N LEU A 59 -16.58 0.60 -9.03
CA LEU A 59 -15.41 -0.12 -9.50
C LEU A 59 -15.77 -1.36 -10.33
N LYS A 60 -16.80 -2.11 -9.92
CA LYS A 60 -17.31 -3.26 -10.69
C LYS A 60 -17.82 -2.83 -12.07
N ARG A 61 -18.65 -1.78 -12.13
CA ARG A 61 -19.16 -1.25 -13.41
C ARG A 61 -18.04 -0.78 -14.33
N ALA A 62 -17.02 -0.13 -13.78
CA ALA A 62 -15.83 0.26 -14.55
C ALA A 62 -15.08 -0.98 -15.09
N ALA A 63 -14.90 -2.01 -14.27
CA ALA A 63 -14.24 -3.25 -14.71
C ALA A 63 -15.00 -3.93 -15.86
N GLU A 64 -16.32 -4.02 -15.76
CA GLU A 64 -17.19 -4.55 -16.81
C GLU A 64 -17.10 -3.72 -18.09
N TYR A 65 -17.13 -2.38 -17.98
CA TYR A 65 -17.00 -1.47 -19.11
C TYR A 65 -15.67 -1.65 -19.88
N TYR A 66 -14.57 -1.88 -19.15
CA TYR A 66 -13.24 -2.13 -19.74
C TYR A 66 -13.02 -3.58 -20.16
N GLY A 67 -14.04 -4.44 -20.12
CA GLY A 67 -13.97 -5.83 -20.61
C GLY A 67 -13.34 -6.84 -19.63
N CYS A 68 -13.31 -6.54 -18.33
CA CYS A 68 -12.88 -7.50 -17.33
C CYS A 68 -14.02 -8.47 -17.00
N GLU A 69 -13.90 -9.73 -17.42
CA GLU A 69 -14.84 -10.79 -17.04
C GLU A 69 -14.60 -11.24 -15.59
N GLY A 70 -15.52 -10.86 -14.69
CA GLY A 70 -15.50 -11.26 -13.30
C GLY A 70 -14.38 -10.61 -12.46
N GLY A 71 -14.23 -11.11 -11.23
CA GLY A 71 -13.31 -10.57 -10.22
C GLY A 71 -14.03 -10.00 -9.01
N HIS A 72 -13.27 -9.29 -8.16
CA HIS A 72 -13.81 -8.65 -6.97
C HIS A 72 -13.01 -7.41 -6.58
N ALA A 73 -13.65 -6.50 -5.84
CA ALA A 73 -12.99 -5.35 -5.24
C ALA A 73 -12.23 -5.78 -3.97
N GLN A 74 -10.91 -5.59 -3.96
CA GLN A 74 -10.05 -5.86 -2.81
C GLN A 74 -9.58 -4.56 -2.17
N PHE A 75 -9.77 -4.41 -0.86
CA PHE A 75 -9.39 -3.21 -0.12
C PHE A 75 -7.94 -3.27 0.39
N HIS A 76 -7.17 -2.23 0.11
CA HIS A 76 -5.79 -2.07 0.54
C HIS A 76 -5.69 -0.87 1.50
N PRO A 77 -5.60 -1.11 2.82
CA PRO A 77 -5.63 -0.04 3.82
C PRO A 77 -4.35 0.80 3.78
N GLY A 78 -4.50 2.10 3.92
CA GLY A 78 -3.36 3.02 4.01
C GLY A 78 -2.63 3.25 2.68
N VAL A 79 -3.17 2.79 1.55
CA VAL A 79 -2.59 2.98 0.21
C VAL A 79 -3.27 4.17 -0.47
N LYS A 80 -2.46 5.03 -1.09
CA LYS A 80 -2.93 6.17 -1.90
C LYS A 80 -2.42 6.06 -3.33
N ARG A 81 -3.12 6.73 -4.24
CA ARG A 81 -2.58 7.01 -5.58
C ARG A 81 -1.47 8.04 -5.47
N ILE A 82 -0.53 7.97 -6.42
CA ILE A 82 0.49 8.98 -6.64
C ILE A 82 0.58 9.25 -8.14
N SER A 83 0.95 10.47 -8.49
CA SER A 83 1.33 10.82 -9.84
C SER A 83 2.73 10.29 -10.18
N GLU A 84 3.06 10.27 -11.47
CA GLU A 84 4.40 9.88 -11.93
C GLU A 84 5.49 10.85 -11.45
N LEU A 85 5.17 12.15 -11.36
CA LEU A 85 6.07 13.15 -10.77
C LEU A 85 6.35 12.84 -9.30
N GLU A 86 5.30 12.65 -8.48
CA GLU A 86 5.45 12.30 -7.07
C GLU A 86 6.25 11.00 -6.89
N TYR A 87 6.05 10.01 -7.76
CA TYR A 87 6.84 8.79 -7.75
C TYR A 87 8.32 9.07 -8.01
N SER A 88 8.62 9.87 -9.05
CA SER A 88 10.01 10.21 -9.41
C SER A 88 10.72 10.96 -8.28
N GLU A 89 10.04 11.89 -7.62
CA GLU A 89 10.57 12.64 -6.48
C GLU A 89 10.82 11.72 -5.28
N GLN A 90 9.87 10.83 -4.96
CA GLN A 90 10.03 9.85 -3.87
C GLN A 90 11.22 8.93 -4.11
N VAL A 91 11.42 8.46 -5.35
CA VAL A 91 12.55 7.62 -5.73
C VAL A 91 13.87 8.39 -5.61
N SER A 92 13.93 9.64 -6.07
CA SER A 92 15.14 10.47 -5.94
C SER A 92 15.51 10.71 -4.47
N ARG A 93 14.54 11.10 -3.64
CA ARG A 93 14.73 11.27 -2.20
C ARG A 93 15.25 10.00 -1.53
N MET A 94 14.69 8.85 -1.90
CA MET A 94 15.16 7.55 -1.39
C MET A 94 16.63 7.30 -1.74
N LYS A 95 17.03 7.62 -2.98
CA LYS A 95 18.43 7.48 -3.44
C LYS A 95 19.37 8.44 -2.72
N GLU A 96 18.89 9.61 -2.35
CA GLU A 96 19.61 10.62 -1.56
C GLU A 96 19.66 10.28 -0.06
N GLY A 97 19.07 9.16 0.38
CA GLY A 97 19.01 8.78 1.79
C GLY A 97 17.97 9.55 2.60
N LEU A 98 17.12 10.34 1.94
CA LEU A 98 16.04 11.09 2.56
C LEU A 98 14.78 10.20 2.70
N ILE A 99 13.89 10.60 3.61
CA ILE A 99 12.57 9.98 3.71
C ILE A 99 11.82 10.20 2.39
N PRO A 100 11.39 9.14 1.68
CA PRO A 100 10.76 9.27 0.37
C PRO A 100 9.49 10.11 0.41
N ASN A 101 8.63 9.87 1.41
CA ASN A 101 7.36 10.56 1.58
C ASN A 101 7.20 11.05 3.02
N MET A 102 7.09 12.36 3.22
CA MET A 102 6.90 12.96 4.55
C MET A 102 5.53 12.67 5.18
N ASN A 103 4.56 12.24 4.38
CA ASN A 103 3.26 11.80 4.90
C ASN A 103 3.29 10.35 5.42
N ASP A 104 4.41 9.63 5.28
CA ASP A 104 4.62 8.39 6.02
C ASP A 104 5.06 8.72 7.45
N LEU A 105 4.08 8.99 8.30
CA LEU A 105 4.31 9.35 9.70
C LEU A 105 5.10 8.30 10.46
N GLY A 106 5.03 7.03 10.05
CA GLY A 106 5.83 5.95 10.65
C GLY A 106 7.31 6.11 10.33
N ALA A 107 7.64 6.40 9.07
CA ALA A 107 9.01 6.68 8.64
C ALA A 107 9.56 7.95 9.29
N VAL A 108 8.76 9.03 9.34
CA VAL A 108 9.14 10.29 10.00
C VAL A 108 9.38 10.08 11.49
N HIS A 109 8.48 9.38 12.18
CA HIS A 109 8.66 9.07 13.59
C HIS A 109 9.91 8.24 13.84
N ALA A 110 10.18 7.23 13.00
CA ALA A 110 11.39 6.42 13.11
C ALA A 110 12.67 7.26 12.93
N ALA A 111 12.70 8.16 11.93
CA ALA A 111 13.81 9.07 11.74
C ALA A 111 14.02 10.01 12.93
N GLN A 112 12.94 10.56 13.50
CA GLN A 112 12.99 11.38 14.72
C GLN A 112 13.56 10.60 15.92
N GLN A 113 13.17 9.33 16.11
CA GLN A 113 13.73 8.51 17.18
C GLN A 113 15.22 8.22 16.99
N THR A 114 15.65 7.96 15.75
CA THR A 114 17.06 7.77 15.41
C THR A 114 17.86 9.04 15.72
N LEU A 115 17.40 10.21 15.29
CA LEU A 115 18.03 11.50 15.59
C LEU A 115 18.11 11.74 17.10
N LYS A 116 17.05 11.43 17.85
CA LYS A 116 17.04 11.57 19.31
C LYS A 116 18.06 10.64 20.00
N MET A 117 18.29 9.45 19.46
CA MET A 117 19.20 8.46 20.05
C MET A 117 20.67 8.74 19.72
N TYR A 118 20.98 9.17 18.49
CA TYR A 118 22.35 9.27 17.99
C TYR A 118 22.83 10.71 17.74
N GLY A 119 21.95 11.71 17.83
CA GLY A 119 22.25 13.09 17.45
C GLY A 119 22.24 13.31 15.94
N GLU A 120 22.45 14.55 15.51
CA GLU A 120 22.81 14.86 14.12
C GLU A 120 24.31 14.65 13.94
N GLN A 121 24.70 13.94 12.88
CA GLN A 121 26.09 13.91 12.44
C GLN A 121 26.31 15.18 11.61
N GLU A 122 27.17 16.09 12.10
CA GLU A 122 27.63 17.28 11.36
C GLU A 122 28.42 16.93 10.10
#